data_AF-A0A6J7EZ04-F1
#
_entry.id   AF-A0A6J7EZ04-F1
#
_cell.length_a   1.000
_cell.length_b   1.000
_cell.length_c   1.000
_cell.angle_alpha   90.00
_cell.angle_beta   90.00
_cell.angle_gamma   90.00
#
_symmetry.space_group_name_H-M   'P 1'
#
loop_
_entity.id
_entity.type
_entity.pdbx_description
1 polymer ?
#
loop_
_entity_poly.entity_id
_entity_poly.type
_entity_poly.pdbx_seq_one_letter_code
_entity_poly.pdbx_strand_id
1 'polypeptide(L)'
;MSALLDPMPSEHSDSISAAPLARGLISLVPPAEQSDKFPTRPGLTDREIEVLLCWIRLDSKTEVAKALFLSLGTVNTHLTRIRAKYTSVGRSAPTKAALVARALQDGLVDISEL
;
A
#
# COMPACT_ATOMS: atom_id res chain seq x y z
N MET A 1 41.05 -24.43 -45.96
CA MET A 1 40.29 -24.55 -44.70
C MET A 1 38.85 -24.16 -45.05
N SER A 2 38.08 -25.03 -45.70
CA SER A 2 37.29 -26.14 -45.14
C SER A 2 36.05 -25.65 -44.39
N ALA A 3 34.89 -25.97 -44.98
CA ALA A 3 33.56 -25.90 -44.39
C ALA A 3 33.38 -26.94 -43.27
N LEU A 4 32.50 -26.64 -42.30
CA LEU A 4 31.66 -27.56 -41.51
C LEU A 4 30.83 -26.65 -40.57
N LEU A 5 29.54 -26.41 -40.81
CA LEU A 5 28.40 -27.23 -40.35
C LEU A 5 28.62 -27.75 -38.93
N ASP A 6 27.91 -27.18 -37.94
CA ASP A 6 26.94 -27.91 -37.12
C ASP A 6 26.19 -26.96 -36.14
N PRO A 7 25.03 -27.39 -35.58
CA PRO A 7 23.80 -26.58 -35.49
C PRO A 7 23.42 -26.10 -34.06
N MET A 8 22.32 -25.32 -34.02
CA MET A 8 21.50 -25.01 -32.84
C MET A 8 21.18 -26.25 -31.99
N PRO A 9 21.45 -26.24 -30.67
CA PRO A 9 20.70 -27.05 -29.73
C PRO A 9 19.44 -26.29 -29.29
N SER A 10 18.30 -26.80 -29.72
CA SER A 10 16.98 -26.53 -29.15
C SER A 10 16.98 -26.91 -27.66
N GLU A 11 16.84 -25.92 -26.78
CA GLU A 11 16.46 -26.17 -25.38
C GLU A 11 14.95 -26.42 -25.34
N HIS A 12 14.59 -27.70 -25.55
CA HIS A 12 13.29 -28.21 -25.16
C HIS A 12 13.25 -28.33 -23.63
N SER A 13 12.80 -27.28 -22.94
CA SER A 13 12.44 -27.40 -21.53
C SER A 13 11.10 -28.11 -21.40
N ASP A 14 11.23 -29.40 -21.04
CA ASP A 14 10.56 -30.02 -19.90
C ASP A 14 9.03 -30.00 -19.86
N SER A 15 8.48 -31.02 -20.53
CA SER A 15 7.68 -32.09 -19.90
C SER A 15 7.23 -31.83 -18.45
N ILE A 16 6.03 -31.26 -18.29
CA ILE A 16 5.32 -31.32 -16.99
C ILE A 16 4.55 -32.63 -16.96
N SER A 17 5.19 -33.64 -16.36
CA SER A 17 4.60 -34.92 -15.99
C SER A 17 3.53 -34.70 -14.92
N ALA A 18 2.32 -35.18 -15.21
CA ALA A 18 1.17 -35.17 -14.34
C ALA A 18 1.42 -36.05 -13.09
N ALA A 19 1.24 -35.45 -11.90
CA ALA A 19 1.16 -36.17 -10.63
C ALA A 19 -0.32 -36.29 -10.19
N PRO A 20 -0.76 -37.45 -9.66
CA PRO A 20 -2.17 -37.76 -9.47
C PRO A 20 -2.72 -37.31 -8.11
N LEU A 21 -4.01 -36.98 -8.14
CA LEU A 21 -5.00 -36.83 -7.07
C LEU A 21 -4.51 -37.07 -5.62
N ALA A 22 -4.24 -35.97 -4.91
CA ALA A 22 -4.50 -35.91 -3.48
C ALA A 22 -5.96 -35.50 -3.27
N ARG A 23 -6.79 -36.47 -2.91
CA ARG A 23 -8.19 -36.34 -2.51
C ARG A 23 -8.24 -35.59 -1.16
N GLY A 24 -8.02 -34.28 -1.21
CA GLY A 24 -8.15 -33.39 -0.06
C GLY A 24 -9.62 -33.17 0.25
N LEU A 25 -10.04 -33.59 1.45
CA LEU A 25 -11.34 -33.28 2.02
C LEU A 25 -11.54 -31.75 1.98
N ILE A 26 -12.42 -31.29 1.11
CA ILE A 26 -12.93 -29.91 1.14
C ILE A 26 -13.66 -29.74 2.46
N SER A 27 -12.95 -29.17 3.44
CA SER A 27 -13.56 -28.60 4.63
C SER A 27 -14.43 -27.44 4.18
N LEU A 28 -15.72 -27.69 4.00
CA LEU A 28 -16.75 -26.67 3.81
C LEU A 28 -17.07 -26.01 5.16
N VAL A 29 -16.05 -25.58 5.89
CA VAL A 29 -16.25 -24.52 6.87
C VAL A 29 -16.64 -23.29 6.05
N PRO A 30 -17.89 -22.80 6.12
CA PRO A 30 -18.19 -21.51 5.53
C PRO A 30 -17.22 -20.51 6.17
N PRO A 31 -16.59 -19.60 5.41
CA PRO A 31 -15.85 -18.49 6.02
C PRO A 31 -16.85 -17.78 6.94
N ALA A 32 -16.68 -18.00 8.25
CA ALA A 32 -17.46 -17.34 9.26
C ALA A 32 -17.32 -15.85 8.97
N GLU A 33 -18.47 -15.25 8.66
CA GLU A 33 -18.73 -13.84 8.50
C GLU A 33 -17.49 -12.96 8.33
N GLN A 34 -17.22 -12.60 7.08
CA GLN A 34 -16.66 -11.28 6.82
C GLN A 34 -17.68 -10.28 7.35
N SER A 35 -17.61 -10.02 8.66
CA SER A 35 -18.24 -8.87 9.27
C SER A 35 -17.80 -7.70 8.41
N ASP A 36 -18.75 -7.09 7.70
CA ASP A 36 -18.64 -5.77 7.08
C ASP A 36 -18.31 -4.75 8.17
N LYS A 37 -17.10 -4.86 8.72
CA LYS A 37 -16.50 -3.82 9.54
C LYS A 37 -16.12 -2.77 8.53
N PHE A 38 -17.06 -1.85 8.28
CA PHE A 38 -16.74 -0.58 7.65
C PHE A 38 -15.39 -0.13 8.20
N PRO A 39 -14.39 0.12 7.32
CA PRO A 39 -13.03 0.35 7.78
C PRO A 39 -13.05 1.50 8.78
N THR A 40 -12.73 1.21 10.03
CA THR A 40 -12.86 2.17 11.13
C THR A 40 -12.00 3.39 10.84
N ARG A 41 -12.62 4.54 10.59
CA ARG A 41 -11.94 5.83 10.35
C ARG A 41 -11.01 6.16 11.52
N PRO A 42 -9.72 6.46 11.29
CA PRO A 42 -8.88 6.96 12.37
C PRO A 42 -9.45 8.28 12.90
N GLY A 43 -9.42 8.47 14.21
CA GLY A 43 -9.75 9.75 14.84
C GLY A 43 -8.63 10.77 14.64
N LEU A 44 -8.37 11.17 13.39
CA LEU A 44 -7.46 12.28 13.09
C LEU A 44 -8.07 13.60 13.55
N THR A 45 -7.26 14.48 14.12
CA THR A 45 -7.70 15.84 14.44
C THR A 45 -7.68 16.70 13.18
N ASP A 46 -8.40 17.82 13.18
CA ASP A 46 -8.43 18.75 12.03
C ASP A 46 -7.01 19.16 11.62
N ARG A 47 -6.16 19.47 12.59
CA ARG A 47 -4.76 19.83 12.33
C ARG A 47 -3.94 18.69 11.72
N GLU A 48 -4.21 17.45 12.11
CA GLU A 48 -3.55 16.28 11.51
C GLU A 48 -4.04 16.03 10.08
N ILE A 49 -5.32 16.27 9.81
CA ILE A 49 -5.88 16.20 8.46
C ILE A 49 -5.23 17.28 7.59
N GLU A 50 -5.15 18.53 8.03
CA GLU A 50 -4.46 19.60 7.30
C GLU A 50 -3.01 19.24 6.96
N VAL A 51 -2.26 18.72 7.94
CA VAL A 51 -0.87 18.29 7.73
C VAL A 51 -0.79 17.13 6.73
N LEU A 52 -1.71 16.16 6.82
CA LEU A 52 -1.78 15.04 5.90
C LEU A 52 -2.06 15.51 4.46
N LEU A 53 -3.06 16.36 4.26
CA LEU A 53 -3.44 16.89 2.95
C LEU A 53 -2.31 17.71 2.33
N CYS A 54 -1.70 18.59 3.12
CA CYS A 54 -0.56 19.38 2.68
C CYS A 54 0.64 18.50 2.31
N TRP A 55 0.91 17.46 3.11
CA TRP A 55 1.98 16.48 2.81
C TRP A 55 1.71 15.64 1.57
N ILE A 56 0.45 15.36 1.24
CA ILE A 56 0.08 14.67 0.00
C ILE A 56 0.40 15.54 -1.21
N ARG A 57 0.01 16.81 -1.17
CA ARG A 57 0.16 17.78 -2.27
C ARG A 57 1.60 18.26 -2.52
N LEU A 58 2.44 18.29 -1.50
CA LEU A 58 3.81 18.83 -1.58
C LEU A 58 4.86 17.71 -1.56
N ASP A 59 5.97 17.92 -2.27
CA ASP A 59 7.02 16.89 -2.39
C ASP A 59 8.04 16.94 -1.25
N SER A 60 8.11 18.05 -0.52
CA SER A 60 9.06 18.21 0.59
C SER A 60 8.39 18.58 1.92
N LYS A 61 8.89 17.97 3.01
CA LYS A 61 8.48 18.32 4.37
C LYS A 61 8.84 19.75 4.75
N THR A 62 9.86 20.34 4.12
CA THR A 62 10.22 21.74 4.34
C THR A 62 9.20 22.68 3.71
N GLU A 63 8.59 22.30 2.59
CA GLU A 63 7.52 23.07 1.96
C GLU A 63 6.23 22.98 2.76
N VAL A 64 5.87 21.78 3.25
CA VAL A 64 4.74 21.61 4.19
C VAL A 64 4.92 22.47 5.44
N ALA A 65 6.11 22.47 6.01
CA ALA A 65 6.44 23.28 7.17
C ALA A 65 6.21 24.77 6.89
N LYS A 66 6.67 25.28 5.74
CA LYS A 66 6.43 26.66 5.32
C LYS A 66 4.95 26.95 5.09
N ALA A 67 4.24 26.08 4.36
CA ALA A 67 2.84 26.26 4.00
C ALA A 67 1.91 26.29 5.22
N LEU A 68 2.23 25.52 6.27
CA LEU A 68 1.44 25.43 7.50
C LEU A 68 2.00 26.26 8.67
N PHE A 69 3.05 27.06 8.44
CA PHE A 69 3.77 27.82 9.47
C PHE A 69 4.23 26.96 10.66
N LEU A 70 4.74 25.76 10.37
CA LEU A 70 5.26 24.79 11.33
C LEU A 70 6.78 24.66 11.23
N SER A 71 7.39 24.11 12.29
CA SER A 71 8.76 23.61 12.19
C SER A 71 8.79 22.26 11.47
N LEU A 72 9.93 21.93 10.84
CA LEU A 72 10.14 20.60 10.24
C LEU A 72 9.97 19.46 11.26
N GLY A 73 10.41 19.69 12.51
CA GLY A 73 10.23 18.74 13.61
C GLY A 73 8.75 18.49 13.90
N THR A 74 7.95 19.55 13.95
CA THR A 74 6.50 19.46 14.19
C THR A 74 5.79 18.69 13.08
N VAL A 75 6.16 18.91 11.81
CA VAL A 75 5.62 18.13 10.68
C VAL A 75 5.94 16.64 10.85
N ASN A 76 7.19 16.30 11.18
CA ASN A 76 7.58 14.90 11.43
C ASN A 76 6.78 14.28 12.58
N THR A 77 6.61 15.00 13.68
CA THR A 77 5.80 14.53 14.82
C THR A 77 4.36 14.27 14.43
N HIS A 78 3.73 15.18 13.66
CA HIS A 78 2.38 14.98 13.15
C HIS A 78 2.29 13.76 12.23
N LEU A 79 3.20 13.59 11.27
CA LEU A 79 3.21 12.42 10.38
C LEU A 79 3.36 11.10 11.16
N THR A 80 4.22 11.07 12.18
CA THR A 80 4.37 9.89 13.05
C THR A 80 3.08 9.58 13.80
N ARG A 81 2.39 10.60 14.35
CA ARG A 81 1.11 10.41 15.05
C ARG A 81 -0.01 9.96 14.11
N ILE A 82 -0.11 10.55 12.92
CA ILE A 82 -1.06 10.15 11.88
C ILE A 82 -0.88 8.68 11.54
N ARG A 83 0.37 8.25 11.28
CA ARG A 83 0.69 6.84 11.00
C ARG A 83 0.31 5.93 12.16
N ALA A 84 0.59 6.32 13.41
CA ALA A 84 0.21 5.56 14.58
C ALA A 84 -1.31 5.39 14.70
N LYS A 85 -2.09 6.45 14.42
CA LYS A 85 -3.57 6.41 14.41
C LYS A 85 -4.13 5.50 13.32
N TYR A 86 -3.52 5.51 12.14
CA TYR A 86 -3.85 4.57 11.07
C TYR A 86 -3.52 3.13 11.46
N THR A 87 -2.37 2.88 12.08
CA THR A 87 -1.99 1.56 12.58
C THR A 87 -2.91 1.08 13.71
N SER A 88 -3.37 1.96 14.61
CA SER A 88 -4.24 1.58 15.74
C SER A 88 -5.62 1.12 15.29
N VAL A 89 -6.10 1.56 14.13
CA VAL A 89 -7.34 1.06 13.50
C VAL A 89 -7.09 -0.12 12.55
N GLY A 90 -5.89 -0.70 12.54
CA GLY A 90 -5.52 -1.84 11.69
C GLY A 90 -5.22 -1.47 10.23
N ARG A 91 -5.07 -0.17 9.92
CA ARG A 91 -4.90 0.35 8.54
C ARG A 91 -3.55 1.03 8.36
N SER A 92 -2.46 0.31 8.62
CA SER A 92 -1.09 0.83 8.54
C SER A 92 -0.77 1.54 7.22
N ALA A 93 -0.08 2.68 7.31
CA ALA A 93 0.31 3.54 6.19
C ALA A 93 1.74 4.08 6.36
N PRO A 94 2.79 3.26 6.18
CA PRO A 94 4.17 3.65 6.49
C PRO A 94 4.78 4.63 5.47
N THR A 95 4.26 4.68 4.24
CA THR A 95 4.78 5.50 3.14
C THR A 95 3.85 6.66 2.79
N LYS A 96 4.35 7.67 2.06
CA LYS A 96 3.50 8.75 1.51
C LYS A 96 2.40 8.17 0.61
N ALA A 97 2.74 7.23 -0.28
CA ALA A 97 1.77 6.56 -1.14
C ALA A 97 0.70 5.80 -0.34
N ALA A 98 1.08 5.10 0.73
CA ALA A 98 0.10 4.42 1.58
C ALA A 98 -0.83 5.42 2.29
N LEU A 99 -0.30 6.57 2.72
CA LEU A 99 -1.11 7.65 3.30
C LEU A 99 -2.09 8.25 2.28
N VAL A 100 -1.68 8.43 1.02
CA VAL A 100 -2.57 8.85 -0.07
C VAL A 100 -3.70 7.85 -0.25
N ALA A 101 -3.37 6.56 -0.37
CA ALA A 101 -4.38 5.51 -0.55
C ALA A 101 -5.39 5.49 0.62
N ARG A 102 -4.93 5.69 1.86
CA ARG A 102 -5.82 5.79 3.02
C ARG A 102 -6.66 7.06 3.03
N ALA A 103 -6.07 8.20 2.66
CA ALA A 103 -6.79 9.46 2.56
C ALA A 103 -7.90 9.41 1.49
N LEU A 104 -7.65 8.75 0.35
CA LEU A 104 -8.66 8.48 -0.68
C LEU A 104 -9.77 7.58 -0.14
N GLN A 105 -9.43 6.49 0.55
CA GLN A 105 -10.42 5.57 1.16
C GLN A 105 -11.27 6.24 2.25
N ASP A 106 -10.69 7.16 3.00
CA ASP A 106 -11.39 7.92 4.04
C ASP A 106 -12.17 9.12 3.48
N GLY A 107 -12.00 9.45 2.19
CA GLY A 107 -12.64 10.57 1.50
C GLY A 107 -12.08 11.94 1.90
N LEU A 108 -10.82 11.97 2.37
CA LEU A 108 -10.12 13.21 2.75
C LEU A 108 -9.48 13.90 1.54
N VAL A 109 -9.13 13.13 0.52
CA VAL A 109 -8.57 13.60 -0.76
C VAL A 109 -9.42 13.00 -1.87
N ASP A 110 -9.61 13.75 -2.95
CA ASP A 110 -10.15 13.24 -4.20
C ASP A 110 -9.03 13.00 -5.22
N ILE A 111 -9.23 12.04 -6.14
CA ILE A 111 -8.25 11.74 -7.19
C ILE A 111 -7.94 12.96 -8.07
N SER A 112 -8.88 13.90 -8.19
CA SER A 112 -8.71 15.16 -8.95
C SER A 112 -7.76 16.16 -8.29
N GLU A 113 -7.39 15.96 -7.02
CA GLU A 113 -6.51 16.86 -6.27
C GLU A 113 -5.05 16.35 -6.14
N LEU A 114 -4.74 15.21 -6.77
CA LEU A 114 -3.42 14.57 -6.80
C LEU A 114 -2.63 14.98 -8.06
#